data_AF-A0AAU6BC36-F1
#
_entry.id   AF-A0AAU6BC36-F1
#
_cell.length_a   1.000
_cell.length_b   1.000
_cell.length_c   1.000
_cell.angle_alpha   90.00
_cell.angle_beta   90.00
_cell.angle_gamma   90.00
#
_symmetry.space_group_name_H-M   'P 1'
#
loop_
_entity.id
_entity.type
_entity.pdbx_description
1 polymer ?
#
loop_
_entity_poly.entity_id
_entity_poly.type
_entity_poly.pdbx_seq_one_letter_code
_entity_poly.pdbx_strand_id
1 'polypeptide(L)'
;MHHILCGFAASPALSSELVDRLISIADDDIATDLAGRADLSRAQAVALAERVDESAVQLAHEGRLTAADVDPSVWPDAALALLDHGVGRPEWARLLVADPVRERREKLAACPGLPSDVVDTLAADPDVRIVAELALWTTPDVAARLAAHPHADVRRAVAGNEATPPAVLAALVTGEGLPAARRCLVCDREETPFVHDRQCPRLDCDLPPGASCDGSHESTVHDMREAALRNPATPVEAVVGFVDHPSMLLRWALAARQDLPRQACARLASDPAPGVRGGLAENPAIDDALIHALAGDRDPDVRRRLAHHPRVPLDVLTRLARTAKIGNTLLPRIAASSPAEVEELAKSPDPAARMLVAQLRNLPPEIRDRLADDPDAKVVKALAPHPGLTEAQLRAMVDRHGVRVLAKVATNPDAPPALLEELVRHKPTVQKVFREVARHRGATASALLVCLADKQARPIAAGHPALPPPVIVELLADADWQVVEAAAANPSLPPAVLSDLVCLQ
;
A
#
# COMPACT_ATOMS: atom_id res chain seq x y z
N MET A 1 28.48 13.00 7.31
CA MET A 1 28.93 12.96 5.91
C MET A 1 28.14 11.94 5.10
N HIS A 2 27.95 10.71 5.58
CA HIS A 2 27.14 9.69 4.90
C HIS A 2 25.79 10.22 4.35
N HIS A 3 24.99 10.82 5.23
CA HIS A 3 23.70 11.43 4.87
C HIS A 3 23.78 12.59 3.85
N ILE A 4 24.94 13.25 3.72
CA ILE A 4 25.14 14.28 2.68
C ILE A 4 25.25 13.61 1.31
N LEU A 5 25.98 12.48 1.23
CA LEU A 5 26.14 11.74 -0.02
C LEU A 5 24.82 11.08 -0.46
N CYS A 6 24.04 10.54 0.47
CA CYS A 6 22.69 10.03 0.19
C CYS A 6 21.79 11.13 -0.38
N GLY A 7 21.76 12.30 0.27
CA GLY A 7 21.02 13.46 -0.24
C GLY A 7 21.49 13.94 -1.62
N PHE A 8 22.80 13.87 -1.91
CA PHE A 8 23.31 14.15 -3.25
C PHE A 8 22.89 13.10 -4.27
N ALA A 9 22.95 11.81 -3.94
CA ALA A 9 22.53 10.73 -4.84
C ALA A 9 21.07 10.93 -5.31
N ALA A 10 20.19 11.37 -4.41
CA ALA A 10 18.80 11.71 -4.72
C ALA A 10 18.61 13.03 -5.50
N SER A 11 19.64 13.88 -5.60
CA SER A 11 19.51 15.22 -6.19
C SER A 11 19.55 15.20 -7.73
N PRO A 12 18.48 15.64 -8.42
CA PRO A 12 18.46 15.68 -9.89
C PRO A 12 19.38 16.78 -10.47
N ALA A 13 19.96 17.64 -9.63
CA ALA A 13 20.83 18.74 -10.05
C ALA A 13 22.29 18.31 -10.30
N LEU A 14 22.64 17.06 -10.03
CA LEU A 14 23.98 16.54 -10.27
C LEU A 14 24.32 16.46 -11.76
N SER A 15 25.55 16.84 -12.10
CA SER A 15 26.10 16.55 -13.43
C SER A 15 26.42 15.05 -13.56
N SER A 16 26.46 14.56 -14.80
CA SER A 16 26.85 13.17 -15.08
C SER A 16 28.20 12.79 -14.46
N GLU A 17 29.18 13.70 -14.50
CA GLU A 17 30.51 13.45 -13.91
C GLU A 17 30.46 13.27 -12.39
N LEU A 18 29.59 14.00 -11.70
CA LEU A 18 29.41 13.87 -10.25
C LEU A 18 28.64 12.59 -9.90
N VAL A 19 27.68 12.19 -10.73
CA VAL A 19 27.02 10.88 -10.61
C VAL A 19 28.04 9.76 -10.77
N ASP A 20 28.92 9.81 -11.77
CA ASP A 20 29.97 8.80 -11.97
C ASP A 20 30.91 8.69 -10.76
N ARG A 21 31.24 9.82 -10.13
CA ARG A 21 32.03 9.84 -8.88
C ARG A 21 31.28 9.22 -7.72
N LEU A 22 30.00 9.56 -7.53
CA LEU A 22 29.17 8.96 -6.48
C LEU A 22 29.07 7.45 -6.69
N ILE A 23 28.90 6.98 -7.93
CA ILE A 23 28.93 5.55 -8.25
C ILE A 23 30.26 4.94 -7.79
N SER A 24 31.41 5.57 -8.08
CA SER A 24 32.72 4.99 -7.70
C SER A 24 32.91 4.78 -6.20
N ILE A 25 32.29 5.64 -5.38
CA ILE A 25 32.35 5.58 -3.91
C ILE A 25 31.10 4.97 -3.28
N ALA A 26 30.14 4.50 -4.09
CA ALA A 26 28.85 4.05 -3.60
C ALA A 26 28.99 2.86 -2.64
N ASP A 27 28.22 2.95 -1.56
CA ASP A 27 27.80 1.84 -0.73
C ASP A 27 26.31 1.57 -0.95
N ASP A 28 25.73 0.64 -0.19
CA ASP A 28 24.35 0.18 -0.38
C ASP A 28 23.32 1.31 -0.29
N ASP A 29 23.51 2.26 0.62
CA ASP A 29 22.59 3.39 0.82
C ASP A 29 22.68 4.36 -0.37
N ILE A 30 23.89 4.76 -0.76
CA ILE A 30 24.10 5.64 -1.92
C ILE A 30 23.60 4.97 -3.20
N ALA A 31 23.86 3.67 -3.36
CA ALA A 31 23.45 2.91 -4.54
C ALA A 31 21.92 2.80 -4.66
N THR A 32 21.22 2.66 -3.54
CA THR A 32 19.74 2.66 -3.52
C THR A 32 19.18 4.00 -4.02
N ASP A 33 19.71 5.11 -3.52
CA ASP A 33 19.29 6.45 -3.94
C ASP A 33 19.65 6.74 -5.40
N LEU A 34 20.86 6.33 -5.84
CA LEU A 34 21.27 6.46 -7.23
C LEU A 34 20.40 5.60 -8.16
N ALA A 35 20.10 4.36 -7.80
CA ALA A 35 19.32 3.45 -8.62
C ALA A 35 17.91 3.98 -8.92
N GLY A 36 17.30 4.72 -7.99
CA GLY A 36 15.99 5.35 -8.17
C GLY A 36 15.98 6.61 -9.05
N ARG A 37 17.13 7.02 -9.59
CA ARG A 37 17.23 8.20 -10.45
C ARG A 37 16.65 7.94 -11.83
N ALA A 38 15.74 8.82 -12.24
CA ALA A 38 15.14 8.77 -13.56
C ALA A 38 16.14 9.03 -14.71
N ASP A 39 17.21 9.79 -14.45
CA ASP A 39 18.17 10.30 -15.42
C ASP A 39 19.46 9.47 -15.56
N LEU A 40 19.56 8.32 -14.87
CA LEU A 40 20.70 7.39 -15.04
C LEU A 40 20.80 6.91 -16.49
N SER A 41 22.00 7.06 -17.07
CA SER A 41 22.32 6.41 -18.34
C SER A 41 22.48 4.90 -18.15
N ARG A 42 22.32 4.13 -19.24
CA ARG A 42 22.54 2.66 -19.21
C ARG A 42 23.95 2.29 -18.74
N ALA A 43 24.97 3.05 -19.15
CA ALA A 43 26.34 2.81 -18.74
C ALA A 43 26.53 3.03 -17.23
N GLN A 44 25.90 4.06 -16.67
CA GLN A 44 25.92 4.33 -15.22
C GLN A 44 25.15 3.27 -14.43
N ALA A 45 24.00 2.82 -14.93
CA ALA A 45 23.26 1.72 -14.30
C ALA A 45 24.10 0.44 -14.23
N VAL A 46 24.78 0.08 -15.33
CA VAL A 46 25.69 -1.09 -15.34
C VAL A 46 26.86 -0.88 -14.38
N ALA A 47 27.52 0.28 -14.41
CA ALA A 47 28.64 0.58 -13.51
C ALA A 47 28.23 0.56 -12.03
N LEU A 48 27.02 1.01 -11.72
CA LEU A 48 26.47 0.95 -10.36
C LEU A 48 26.20 -0.50 -9.93
N ALA A 49 25.61 -1.30 -10.80
CA ALA A 49 25.37 -2.73 -10.55
C ALA A 49 26.69 -3.51 -10.36
N GLU A 50 27.74 -3.21 -11.14
CA GLU A 50 29.07 -3.81 -10.97
C GLU A 50 29.78 -3.39 -9.68
N ARG A 51 29.39 -2.24 -9.13
CA ARG A 51 30.01 -1.69 -7.92
C ARG A 51 29.31 -2.15 -6.64
N VAL A 52 27.98 -2.25 -6.70
CA VAL A 52 27.09 -2.67 -5.61
C VAL A 52 26.03 -3.60 -6.20
N ASP A 53 26.25 -4.90 -6.04
CA ASP A 53 25.44 -5.96 -6.66
C ASP A 53 23.96 -5.86 -6.26
N GLU A 54 23.67 -5.42 -5.04
CA GLU A 54 22.32 -5.24 -4.49
C GLU A 54 21.48 -4.24 -5.32
N SER A 55 22.12 -3.27 -5.97
CA SER A 55 21.44 -2.27 -6.80
C SER A 55 20.89 -2.86 -8.11
N ALA A 56 21.46 -3.98 -8.58
CA ALA A 56 21.12 -4.59 -9.87
C ALA A 56 19.64 -5.01 -9.93
N VAL A 57 19.06 -5.44 -8.80
CA VAL A 57 17.64 -5.84 -8.73
C VAL A 57 16.73 -4.63 -8.95
N GLN A 58 16.98 -3.52 -8.26
CA GLN A 58 16.20 -2.29 -8.42
C GLN A 58 16.32 -1.76 -9.86
N LEU A 59 17.54 -1.72 -10.39
CA LEU A 59 17.78 -1.27 -11.75
C LEU A 59 17.09 -2.16 -12.80
N ALA A 60 17.00 -3.47 -12.56
CA ALA A 60 16.23 -4.38 -13.42
C ALA A 60 14.72 -4.10 -13.36
N HIS A 61 14.14 -3.93 -12.16
CA HIS A 61 12.72 -3.58 -12.00
C HIS A 61 12.37 -2.22 -12.61
N GLU A 62 13.28 -1.25 -12.53
CA GLU A 62 13.10 0.08 -13.14
C GLU A 62 13.39 0.10 -14.65
N GLY A 63 13.72 -1.06 -15.25
CA GLY A 63 14.00 -1.21 -16.67
C GLY A 63 15.30 -0.51 -17.12
N ARG A 64 16.23 -0.25 -16.19
CA ARG A 64 17.55 0.34 -16.46
C ARG A 64 18.58 -0.69 -16.87
N LEU A 65 18.40 -1.95 -16.45
CA LEU A 65 19.14 -3.10 -16.96
C LEU A 65 18.25 -3.93 -17.88
N THR A 66 18.86 -4.48 -18.94
CA THR A 66 18.20 -5.38 -19.89
C THR A 66 18.81 -6.78 -19.83
N ALA A 67 18.18 -7.74 -20.51
CA ALA A 67 18.71 -9.10 -20.60
C ALA A 67 20.04 -9.24 -21.37
N ALA A 68 20.56 -8.15 -21.94
CA ALA A 68 21.90 -8.12 -22.54
C ALA A 68 22.97 -7.63 -21.55
N ASP A 69 22.56 -6.94 -20.48
CA ASP A 69 23.47 -6.39 -19.48
C ASP A 69 23.72 -7.37 -18.33
N VAL A 70 22.83 -8.34 -18.13
CA VAL A 70 22.85 -9.25 -16.97
C VAL A 70 23.45 -10.60 -17.33
N ASP A 71 24.47 -11.00 -16.58
CA ASP A 71 24.93 -12.39 -16.49
C ASP A 71 24.25 -13.07 -15.28
N PRO A 72 23.40 -14.09 -15.48
CA PRO A 72 22.72 -14.77 -14.37
C PRO A 72 23.67 -15.50 -13.40
N SER A 73 24.92 -15.75 -13.80
CA SER A 73 25.93 -16.39 -12.94
C SER A 73 26.55 -15.38 -11.96
N VAL A 74 26.56 -14.10 -12.32
CA VAL A 74 27.10 -12.99 -11.52
C VAL A 74 25.97 -12.32 -10.75
N TRP A 75 24.86 -12.01 -11.42
CA TRP A 75 23.67 -11.37 -10.84
C TRP A 75 22.42 -12.24 -10.99
N PRO A 76 22.34 -13.37 -10.27
CA PRO A 76 21.19 -14.26 -10.33
C PRO A 76 19.89 -13.56 -9.89
N ASP A 77 19.96 -12.67 -8.90
CA ASP A 77 18.79 -11.98 -8.36
C ASP A 77 18.23 -10.92 -9.34
N ALA A 78 19.09 -10.30 -10.16
CA ALA A 78 18.68 -9.42 -11.27
C ALA A 78 18.14 -10.23 -12.45
N ALA A 79 18.71 -11.41 -12.75
CA ALA A 79 18.15 -12.30 -13.76
C ALA A 79 16.74 -12.79 -13.38
N LEU A 80 16.51 -13.11 -12.10
CA LEU A 80 15.19 -13.44 -11.55
C LEU A 80 14.21 -12.27 -11.69
N ALA A 81 14.65 -11.04 -11.40
CA ALA A 81 13.83 -9.83 -11.60
C ALA A 81 13.38 -9.67 -13.07
N LEU A 82 14.28 -9.92 -14.02
CA LEU A 82 13.94 -9.86 -15.45
C LEU A 82 13.01 -11.02 -15.88
N LEU A 83 13.19 -12.22 -15.34
CA LEU A 83 12.29 -13.36 -15.57
C LEU A 83 10.88 -13.08 -15.05
N ASP A 84 10.76 -12.49 -13.86
CA ASP A 84 9.49 -12.10 -13.25
C ASP A 84 8.71 -11.11 -14.13
N HIS A 85 9.42 -10.15 -14.73
CA HIS A 85 8.84 -9.22 -15.72
C HIS A 85 8.59 -9.83 -17.11
N GLY A 86 8.93 -11.11 -17.34
CA GLY A 86 8.75 -11.79 -18.62
C GLY A 86 9.70 -11.31 -19.73
N VAL A 87 10.76 -10.58 -19.39
CA VAL A 87 11.78 -10.07 -20.33
C VAL A 87 13.12 -10.81 -20.22
N GLY A 88 13.25 -11.67 -19.22
CA GLY A 88 14.39 -12.57 -19.03
C GLY A 88 14.42 -13.70 -20.06
N ARG A 89 15.56 -14.39 -20.16
CA ARG A 89 15.74 -15.48 -21.13
C ARG A 89 15.38 -16.84 -20.53
N PRO A 90 14.66 -17.72 -21.24
CA PRO A 90 14.25 -19.03 -20.69
C PRO A 90 15.41 -19.92 -20.24
N GLU A 91 16.58 -19.82 -20.86
CA GLU A 91 17.79 -20.53 -20.43
C GLU A 91 18.24 -20.18 -19.01
N TRP A 92 17.94 -18.97 -18.52
CA TRP A 92 18.26 -18.57 -17.16
C TRP A 92 17.44 -19.34 -16.14
N ALA A 93 16.16 -19.59 -16.43
CA ALA A 93 15.32 -20.42 -15.56
C ALA A 93 15.88 -21.84 -15.41
N ARG A 94 16.42 -22.42 -16.49
CA ARG A 94 17.08 -23.75 -16.46
C ARG A 94 18.38 -23.77 -15.66
N LEU A 95 19.08 -22.64 -15.62
CA LEU A 95 20.27 -22.49 -14.78
C LEU A 95 19.87 -22.36 -13.30
N LEU A 96 18.93 -21.47 -13.01
CA LEU A 96 18.54 -21.06 -11.66
C LEU A 96 17.68 -22.09 -10.94
N VAL A 97 17.03 -23.02 -11.64
CA VAL A 97 16.29 -24.12 -11.00
C VAL A 97 17.19 -25.03 -10.16
N ALA A 98 18.48 -25.08 -10.47
CA ALA A 98 19.48 -25.83 -9.72
C ALA A 98 20.28 -24.95 -8.74
N ASP A 99 19.88 -23.69 -8.53
CA ASP A 99 20.60 -22.77 -7.64
C ASP A 99 20.59 -23.31 -6.20
N PRO A 100 21.73 -23.34 -5.49
CA PRO A 100 21.80 -23.86 -4.13
C PRO A 100 21.01 -23.02 -3.12
N VAL A 101 20.78 -21.73 -3.39
CA VAL A 101 20.06 -20.80 -2.52
C VAL A 101 18.56 -21.03 -2.64
N ARG A 102 17.90 -21.41 -1.53
CA ARG A 102 16.45 -21.70 -1.49
C ARG A 102 15.64 -20.50 -1.98
N GLU A 103 15.97 -19.31 -1.49
CA GLU A 103 15.26 -18.06 -1.77
C GLU A 103 15.22 -17.75 -3.28
N ARG A 104 16.26 -18.13 -4.03
CA ARG A 104 16.32 -17.93 -5.48
C ARG A 104 15.45 -18.92 -6.24
N ARG A 105 15.41 -20.18 -5.82
CA ARG A 105 14.50 -21.18 -6.40
C ARG A 105 13.04 -20.86 -6.08
N GLU A 106 12.77 -20.36 -4.87
CA GLU A 106 11.46 -19.86 -4.45
C GLU A 106 11.02 -18.68 -5.32
N LYS A 107 11.88 -17.66 -5.51
CA LYS A 107 11.60 -16.54 -6.43
C LYS A 107 11.41 -16.99 -7.87
N LEU A 108 12.19 -17.97 -8.35
CA LEU A 108 12.02 -18.56 -9.67
C LEU A 108 10.65 -19.21 -9.83
N ALA A 109 10.16 -19.92 -8.80
CA ALA A 109 8.88 -20.60 -8.82
C ALA A 109 7.68 -19.66 -8.97
N ALA A 110 7.82 -18.39 -8.57
CA ALA A 110 6.83 -17.35 -8.77
C ALA A 110 6.86 -16.72 -10.18
N CYS A 111 7.95 -16.90 -10.94
CA CYS A 111 8.07 -16.28 -12.24
C CYS A 111 7.02 -16.82 -13.23
N PRO A 112 6.42 -15.97 -14.08
CA PRO A 112 5.49 -16.40 -15.10
C PRO A 112 6.22 -17.07 -16.27
N GLY A 113 5.50 -17.89 -17.04
CA GLY A 113 5.98 -18.39 -18.33
C GLY A 113 7.19 -19.32 -18.27
N LEU A 114 7.43 -19.97 -17.14
CA LEU A 114 8.52 -20.93 -16.98
C LEU A 114 8.43 -22.08 -18.00
N PRO A 115 9.58 -22.54 -18.55
CA PRO A 115 9.63 -23.76 -19.36
C PRO A 115 9.06 -24.97 -18.61
N SER A 116 8.39 -25.89 -19.31
CA SER A 116 7.74 -27.06 -18.69
C SER A 116 8.71 -27.96 -17.93
N ASP A 117 9.94 -28.11 -18.43
CA ASP A 117 11.01 -28.86 -17.76
C ASP A 117 11.43 -28.24 -16.42
N VAL A 118 11.43 -26.90 -16.35
CA VAL A 118 11.69 -26.17 -15.11
C VAL A 118 10.52 -26.33 -14.13
N VAL A 119 9.29 -26.20 -14.61
CA VAL A 119 8.07 -26.40 -13.80
C VAL A 119 8.03 -27.80 -13.20
N ASP A 120 8.30 -28.84 -13.98
CA ASP A 120 8.30 -30.22 -13.47
C ASP A 120 9.42 -30.46 -12.47
N THR A 121 10.58 -29.79 -12.63
CA THR A 121 11.68 -29.85 -11.66
C THR A 121 11.28 -29.17 -10.34
N LEU A 122 10.71 -27.98 -10.40
CA LEU A 122 10.24 -27.23 -9.21
C LEU A 122 9.08 -27.94 -8.51
N ALA A 123 8.18 -28.58 -9.27
CA ALA A 123 7.07 -29.35 -8.71
C ALA A 123 7.54 -30.61 -7.94
N ALA A 124 8.77 -31.05 -8.19
CA ALA A 124 9.43 -32.16 -7.51
C ALA A 124 10.53 -31.69 -6.53
N ASP A 125 10.62 -30.38 -6.25
CA ASP A 125 11.64 -29.85 -5.33
C ASP A 125 11.44 -30.47 -3.93
N PRO A 126 12.52 -30.91 -3.27
CA PRO A 126 12.44 -31.47 -1.92
C PRO A 126 11.97 -30.45 -0.88
N ASP A 127 12.16 -29.15 -1.12
CA ASP A 127 11.63 -28.10 -0.26
C ASP A 127 10.19 -27.76 -0.66
N VAL A 128 9.28 -28.12 0.23
CA VAL A 128 7.84 -27.94 0.00
C VAL A 128 7.43 -26.47 -0.14
N ARG A 129 8.23 -25.53 0.35
CA ARG A 129 7.96 -24.09 0.16
C ARG A 129 8.09 -23.70 -1.30
N ILE A 130 9.07 -24.25 -2.01
CA ILE A 130 9.26 -24.00 -3.45
C ILE A 130 8.08 -24.58 -4.23
N VAL A 131 7.64 -25.79 -3.87
CA VAL A 131 6.47 -26.42 -4.49
C VAL A 131 5.19 -25.62 -4.21
N ALA A 132 5.03 -25.09 -2.99
CA ALA A 132 3.89 -24.24 -2.63
C ALA A 132 3.92 -22.91 -3.38
N GLU A 133 5.08 -22.28 -3.52
CA GLU A 133 5.24 -21.04 -4.28
C GLU A 133 4.89 -21.27 -5.76
N LEU A 134 5.41 -22.35 -6.38
CA LEU A 134 5.01 -22.75 -7.74
C LEU A 134 3.50 -22.94 -7.84
N ALA A 135 2.89 -23.65 -6.88
CA ALA A 135 1.46 -23.93 -6.87
C ALA A 135 0.61 -22.66 -6.85
N LEU A 136 1.09 -21.57 -6.24
CA LEU A 136 0.38 -20.30 -6.16
C LEU A 136 0.31 -19.56 -7.51
N TRP A 137 1.34 -19.70 -8.36
CA TRP A 137 1.50 -18.89 -9.58
C TRP A 137 1.41 -19.67 -10.88
N THR A 138 1.31 -21.00 -10.81
CA THR A 138 1.31 -21.85 -12.01
C THR A 138 -0.02 -21.86 -12.78
N THR A 139 0.00 -22.51 -13.94
CA THR A 139 -1.15 -22.66 -14.85
C THR A 139 -2.25 -23.57 -14.28
N PRO A 140 -3.50 -23.49 -14.79
CA PRO A 140 -4.61 -24.32 -14.32
C PRO A 140 -4.33 -25.83 -14.33
N ASP A 141 -3.63 -26.33 -15.35
CA ASP A 141 -3.34 -27.76 -15.51
C ASP A 141 -2.35 -28.26 -14.45
N VAL A 142 -1.33 -27.44 -14.14
CA VAL A 142 -0.33 -27.78 -13.11
C VAL A 142 -0.94 -27.61 -11.72
N ALA A 143 -1.75 -26.57 -11.49
CA ALA A 143 -2.50 -26.38 -10.24
C ALA A 143 -3.43 -27.58 -9.95
N ALA A 144 -4.15 -28.07 -10.98
CA ALA A 144 -4.99 -29.26 -10.86
C ALA A 144 -4.20 -30.52 -10.47
N ARG A 145 -2.99 -30.71 -11.02
CA ARG A 145 -2.08 -31.79 -10.61
C ARG A 145 -1.64 -31.64 -9.16
N LEU A 146 -1.23 -30.43 -8.76
CA LEU A 146 -0.72 -30.15 -7.41
C LEU A 146 -1.81 -30.16 -6.33
N ALA A 147 -3.09 -30.07 -6.68
CA ALA A 147 -4.19 -30.23 -5.74
C ALA A 147 -4.21 -31.61 -5.04
N ALA A 148 -3.64 -32.63 -5.68
CA ALA A 148 -3.49 -33.98 -5.13
C ALA A 148 -2.17 -34.19 -4.36
N HIS A 149 -1.32 -33.16 -4.24
CA HIS A 149 -0.01 -33.26 -3.61
C HIS A 149 -0.11 -33.74 -2.15
N PRO A 150 0.77 -34.62 -1.64
CA PRO A 150 0.64 -35.18 -0.29
C PRO A 150 0.76 -34.14 0.84
N HIS A 151 1.36 -32.98 0.58
CA HIS A 151 1.54 -31.93 1.58
C HIS A 151 0.40 -30.89 1.55
N ALA A 152 -0.23 -30.65 2.69
CA ALA A 152 -1.38 -29.76 2.84
C ALA A 152 -1.07 -28.30 2.46
N ASP A 153 0.16 -27.83 2.67
CA ASP A 153 0.52 -26.44 2.36
C ASP A 153 0.58 -26.16 0.85
N VAL A 154 0.98 -27.15 0.04
CA VAL A 154 0.91 -27.05 -1.42
C VAL A 154 -0.54 -26.92 -1.87
N ARG A 155 -1.45 -27.68 -1.23
CA ARG A 155 -2.88 -27.60 -1.52
C ARG A 155 -3.50 -26.27 -1.09
N ARG A 156 -3.06 -25.72 0.05
CA ARG A 156 -3.41 -24.35 0.47
C ARG A 156 -2.98 -23.33 -0.60
N ALA A 157 -1.77 -23.47 -1.15
CA ALA A 157 -1.30 -22.59 -2.23
C ALA A 157 -2.14 -22.75 -3.52
N VAL A 158 -2.48 -23.99 -3.92
CA VAL A 158 -3.41 -24.23 -5.04
C VAL A 158 -4.77 -23.55 -4.80
N ALA A 159 -5.31 -23.60 -3.57
CA ALA A 159 -6.56 -22.91 -3.25
C ALA A 159 -6.47 -21.38 -3.41
N GLY A 160 -5.28 -20.80 -3.18
CA GLY A 160 -5.00 -19.38 -3.37
C GLY A 160 -4.68 -18.97 -4.81
N ASN A 161 -4.35 -19.91 -5.69
CA ASN A 161 -4.02 -19.63 -7.08
C ASN A 161 -5.27 -19.20 -7.87
N GLU A 162 -5.23 -18.00 -8.46
CA GLU A 162 -6.34 -17.41 -9.23
C GLU A 162 -6.70 -18.20 -10.50
N ALA A 163 -5.76 -18.98 -11.03
CA ALA A 163 -5.93 -19.83 -12.20
C ALA A 163 -6.47 -21.23 -11.85
N THR A 164 -6.66 -21.58 -10.56
CA THR A 164 -7.15 -22.90 -10.18
C THR A 164 -8.57 -23.15 -10.69
N PRO A 165 -8.83 -24.30 -11.37
CA PRO A 165 -10.15 -24.60 -11.89
C PRO A 165 -11.23 -24.67 -10.80
N PRO A 166 -12.47 -24.22 -11.05
CA PRO A 166 -13.57 -24.25 -10.07
C PRO A 166 -13.85 -25.62 -9.46
N ALA A 167 -13.77 -26.68 -10.26
CA ALA A 167 -13.97 -28.06 -9.79
C ALA A 167 -12.86 -28.51 -8.81
N VAL A 168 -11.63 -28.05 -9.02
CA VAL A 168 -10.49 -28.33 -8.12
C VAL A 168 -10.65 -27.55 -6.81
N LEU A 169 -11.08 -26.29 -6.88
CA LEU A 169 -11.38 -25.50 -5.68
C LEU A 169 -12.51 -26.13 -4.85
N ALA A 170 -13.58 -26.59 -5.49
CA ALA A 170 -14.66 -27.32 -4.81
C ALA A 170 -14.15 -28.61 -4.13
N ALA A 171 -13.29 -29.37 -4.80
CA ALA A 171 -12.67 -30.57 -4.24
C ALA A 171 -11.76 -30.25 -3.04
N LEU A 172 -11.01 -29.14 -3.07
CA LEU A 172 -10.17 -28.69 -1.96
C LEU A 172 -10.99 -28.25 -0.74
N VAL A 173 -12.13 -27.59 -0.95
CA VAL A 173 -13.02 -27.15 0.14
C VAL A 173 -13.72 -28.33 0.82
N THR A 174 -14.29 -29.24 0.02
CA THR A 174 -15.09 -30.38 0.49
C THR A 174 -14.25 -31.58 0.91
N GLY A 175 -13.04 -31.72 0.35
CA GLY A 175 -12.21 -32.91 0.46
C GLY A 175 -12.63 -34.05 -0.47
N GLU A 176 -13.68 -33.89 -1.28
CA GLU A 176 -14.17 -34.94 -2.16
C GLU A 176 -13.26 -35.12 -3.39
N GLY A 177 -13.00 -36.37 -3.75
CA GLY A 177 -12.23 -36.72 -4.96
C GLY A 177 -10.73 -36.50 -4.87
N LEU A 178 -10.20 -35.99 -3.74
CA LEU A 178 -8.76 -35.84 -3.51
C LEU A 178 -8.22 -36.88 -2.51
N PRO A 179 -6.99 -37.36 -2.69
CA PRO A 179 -6.36 -38.21 -1.68
C PRO A 179 -6.16 -37.41 -0.39
N ALA A 180 -6.23 -38.05 0.78
CA ALA A 180 -5.95 -37.40 2.05
C ALA A 180 -4.53 -36.78 2.05
N ALA A 181 -4.42 -35.55 2.57
CA ALA A 181 -3.11 -34.99 2.88
C ALA A 181 -2.42 -35.86 3.94
N ARG A 182 -1.10 -35.97 3.84
CA ARG A 182 -0.27 -36.83 4.69
C ARG A 182 0.69 -36.04 5.56
N ARG A 183 0.97 -34.80 5.19
CA ARG A 183 1.98 -33.93 5.81
C ARG A 183 1.52 -32.48 5.80
N CYS A 184 2.05 -31.69 6.72
CA CYS A 184 1.89 -30.24 6.81
C CYS A 184 3.13 -29.65 7.49
N LEU A 185 3.29 -28.33 7.44
CA LEU A 185 4.45 -27.64 8.01
C LEU A 185 4.67 -27.96 9.50
N VAL A 186 3.61 -28.20 10.27
CA VAL A 186 3.68 -28.51 11.70
C VAL A 186 4.24 -29.91 11.93
N CYS A 187 3.61 -30.95 11.38
CA CYS A 187 4.05 -32.34 11.62
C CYS A 187 5.38 -32.68 10.92
N ASP A 188 5.83 -31.82 10.01
CA ASP A 188 7.17 -31.91 9.42
C ASP A 188 8.28 -31.53 10.39
N ARG A 189 7.95 -30.78 11.46
CA ARG A 189 8.92 -30.22 12.41
C ARG A 189 8.69 -30.65 13.85
N GLU A 190 7.45 -30.94 14.20
CA GLU A 190 7.04 -31.15 15.59
C GLU A 190 6.24 -32.44 15.72
N GLU A 191 6.36 -33.09 16.88
CA GLU A 191 5.55 -34.27 17.20
C GLU A 191 4.09 -33.87 17.45
N THR A 192 3.17 -34.50 16.72
CA THR A 192 1.73 -34.26 16.87
C THR A 192 1.16 -35.04 18.07
N PRO A 193 0.24 -34.47 18.86
CA PRO A 193 -0.41 -33.16 18.67
C PRO A 193 0.47 -31.97 19.08
N PHE A 194 0.51 -30.93 18.24
CA PHE A 194 1.27 -29.71 18.50
C PHE A 194 0.43 -28.47 18.25
N VAL A 195 0.63 -27.44 19.08
CA VAL A 195 0.07 -26.10 18.89
C VAL A 195 1.21 -25.09 19.06
N HIS A 196 1.46 -24.31 18.02
CA HIS A 196 2.54 -23.34 18.00
C HIS A 196 2.19 -22.13 18.87
N ASP A 197 3.08 -21.81 19.82
CA ASP A 197 2.93 -20.63 20.67
C ASP A 197 2.95 -19.35 19.83
N ARG A 198 2.02 -18.43 20.11
CA ARG A 198 1.97 -17.13 19.43
C ARG A 198 3.13 -16.21 19.81
N GLN A 199 3.78 -16.45 20.94
CA GLN A 199 4.98 -15.75 21.39
C GLN A 199 6.21 -16.66 21.36
N CYS A 200 6.26 -17.62 20.43
CA CYS A 200 7.38 -18.54 20.30
C CYS A 200 8.72 -17.78 20.29
N PRO A 201 9.64 -18.08 21.24
CA PRO A 201 10.90 -17.34 21.38
C PRO A 201 12.00 -17.86 20.44
N ARG A 202 11.75 -18.94 19.70
CA ARG A 202 12.73 -19.56 18.79
C ARG A 202 12.91 -18.65 17.56
N LEU A 203 14.13 -18.16 17.37
CA LEU A 203 14.47 -17.24 16.27
C LEU A 203 14.48 -17.92 14.90
N ASP A 204 14.67 -19.23 14.88
CA ASP A 204 14.67 -20.09 13.70
C ASP A 204 13.32 -20.78 13.45
N CYS A 205 12.31 -20.52 14.29
CA CYS A 205 10.98 -21.05 14.07
C CYS A 205 10.22 -20.22 13.04
N ASP A 206 9.80 -20.89 11.98
CA ASP A 206 9.10 -20.30 10.85
C ASP A 206 7.66 -20.83 10.74
N LEU A 207 7.16 -21.50 11.79
CA LEU A 207 5.76 -21.90 11.89
C LEU A 207 4.89 -20.67 12.14
N PRO A 208 3.74 -20.53 11.46
CA PRO A 208 2.81 -19.44 11.74
C PRO A 208 2.37 -19.45 13.22
N PRO A 209 2.24 -18.28 13.89
CA PRO A 209 1.70 -18.17 15.24
C PRO A 209 0.33 -18.84 15.37
N GLY A 210 0.20 -19.84 16.24
CA GLY A 210 -1.03 -20.61 16.43
C GLY A 210 -1.28 -21.72 15.41
N ALA A 211 -0.34 -22.02 14.51
CA ALA A 211 -0.39 -23.23 13.67
C ALA A 211 -0.50 -24.47 14.55
N SER A 212 -1.32 -25.44 14.15
CA SER A 212 -1.55 -26.66 14.94
C SER A 212 -1.76 -27.87 14.06
N CYS A 213 -1.37 -29.02 14.59
CA CYS A 213 -1.63 -30.29 13.95
C CYS A 213 -1.84 -31.38 15.01
N ASP A 214 -3.00 -32.01 15.00
CA ASP A 214 -3.35 -33.19 15.81
C ASP A 214 -3.27 -34.50 15.00
N GLY A 215 -2.72 -34.43 13.79
CA GLY A 215 -2.72 -35.50 12.79
C GLY A 215 -3.77 -35.31 11.69
N SER A 216 -4.75 -34.43 11.89
CA SER A 216 -5.72 -34.03 10.85
C SER A 216 -5.27 -32.85 9.98
N HIS A 217 -4.13 -32.23 10.32
CA HIS A 217 -3.60 -31.03 9.67
C HIS A 217 -4.54 -29.83 9.76
N GLU A 218 -5.28 -29.71 10.87
CA GLU A 218 -6.44 -28.85 11.02
C GLU A 218 -6.17 -27.37 10.76
N SER A 219 -5.01 -26.82 11.16
CA SER A 219 -4.72 -25.41 10.89
C SER A 219 -4.47 -25.16 9.40
N THR A 220 -3.70 -26.03 8.73
CA THR A 220 -3.44 -25.90 7.29
C THR A 220 -4.70 -26.16 6.46
N VAL A 221 -5.56 -27.09 6.89
CA VAL A 221 -6.87 -27.32 6.25
C VAL A 221 -7.79 -26.11 6.44
N HIS A 222 -7.76 -25.47 7.61
CA HIS A 222 -8.48 -24.23 7.86
C HIS A 222 -8.00 -23.10 6.93
N ASP A 223 -6.69 -22.89 6.82
CA ASP A 223 -6.08 -21.90 5.93
C ASP A 223 -6.40 -22.18 4.45
N MET A 224 -6.38 -23.45 4.04
CA MET A 224 -6.75 -23.87 2.68
C MET A 224 -8.21 -23.53 2.37
N ARG A 225 -9.12 -23.76 3.31
CA ARG A 225 -10.53 -23.38 3.15
C ARG A 225 -10.71 -21.87 3.10
N GLU A 226 -9.95 -21.11 3.90
CA GLU A 226 -9.97 -19.65 3.83
C GLU A 226 -9.50 -19.15 2.46
N ALA A 227 -8.39 -19.70 1.94
CA ALA A 227 -7.87 -19.35 0.61
C ALA A 227 -8.91 -19.63 -0.48
N ALA A 228 -9.53 -20.81 -0.48
CA ALA A 228 -10.57 -21.16 -1.45
C ALA A 228 -11.82 -20.27 -1.31
N LEU A 229 -12.24 -19.90 -0.09
CA LEU A 229 -13.37 -19.00 0.13
C LEU A 229 -13.16 -17.62 -0.52
N ARG A 230 -11.92 -17.11 -0.43
CA ARG A 230 -11.51 -15.82 -1.02
C ARG A 230 -11.31 -15.91 -2.53
N ASN A 231 -11.06 -17.09 -3.07
CA ASN A 231 -10.90 -17.30 -4.50
C ASN A 231 -12.26 -17.13 -5.23
N PRO A 232 -12.39 -16.14 -6.14
CA PRO A 232 -13.64 -15.88 -6.83
C PRO A 232 -14.06 -17.00 -7.79
N ALA A 233 -13.12 -17.85 -8.22
CA ALA A 233 -13.42 -19.00 -9.07
C ALA A 233 -14.03 -20.19 -8.30
N THR A 234 -13.99 -20.19 -6.95
CA THR A 234 -14.61 -21.25 -6.15
C THR A 234 -16.12 -21.21 -6.33
N PRO A 235 -16.79 -22.32 -6.68
CA PRO A 235 -18.25 -22.34 -6.85
C PRO A 235 -18.99 -22.01 -5.55
N VAL A 236 -20.03 -21.17 -5.63
CA VAL A 236 -20.79 -20.69 -4.46
C VAL A 236 -21.45 -21.85 -3.69
N GLU A 237 -21.91 -22.87 -4.39
CA GLU A 237 -22.52 -24.07 -3.82
C GLU A 237 -21.56 -24.86 -2.91
N ALA A 238 -20.25 -24.82 -3.18
CA ALA A 238 -19.24 -25.48 -2.36
C ALA A 238 -18.96 -24.73 -1.05
N VAL A 239 -19.27 -23.43 -1.00
CA VAL A 239 -18.90 -22.55 0.13
C VAL A 239 -20.09 -22.00 0.91
N VAL A 240 -21.31 -22.04 0.37
CA VAL A 240 -22.49 -21.45 1.04
C VAL A 240 -22.77 -22.05 2.42
N GLY A 241 -22.43 -23.33 2.63
CA GLY A 241 -22.55 -24.01 3.92
C GLY A 241 -21.64 -23.44 5.02
N PHE A 242 -20.63 -22.64 4.66
CA PHE A 242 -19.74 -22.00 5.63
C PHE A 242 -20.40 -20.84 6.38
N VAL A 243 -21.63 -20.45 6.03
CA VAL A 243 -22.37 -19.35 6.65
C VAL A 243 -22.57 -19.54 8.16
N ASP A 244 -22.67 -20.78 8.63
CA ASP A 244 -22.81 -21.13 10.06
C ASP A 244 -21.55 -21.82 10.60
N HIS A 245 -20.43 -21.76 9.87
CA HIS A 245 -19.19 -22.41 10.28
C HIS A 245 -18.67 -21.83 11.61
N PRO A 246 -18.15 -22.66 12.55
CA PRO A 246 -17.72 -22.17 13.87
C PRO A 246 -16.59 -21.14 13.80
N SER A 247 -15.69 -21.27 12.82
CA SER A 247 -14.61 -20.30 12.61
C SER A 247 -15.15 -18.97 12.06
N MET A 248 -14.98 -17.92 12.86
CA MET A 248 -15.31 -16.54 12.48
C MET A 248 -14.53 -16.08 11.24
N LEU A 249 -13.27 -16.51 11.08
CA LEU A 249 -12.43 -16.14 9.93
C LEU A 249 -13.02 -16.66 8.61
N LEU A 250 -13.53 -17.90 8.59
CA LEU A 250 -14.16 -18.44 7.37
C LEU A 250 -15.48 -17.75 7.04
N ARG A 251 -16.28 -17.40 8.06
CA ARG A 251 -17.50 -16.61 7.85
C ARG A 251 -17.19 -15.20 7.35
N TRP A 252 -16.11 -14.60 7.82
CA TRP A 252 -15.64 -13.30 7.32
C TRP A 252 -15.15 -13.41 5.87
N ALA A 253 -14.33 -14.41 5.53
CA ALA A 253 -13.92 -14.66 4.16
C ALA A 253 -15.13 -14.84 3.23
N LEU A 254 -16.15 -15.59 3.68
CA LEU A 254 -17.41 -15.76 2.96
C LEU A 254 -18.12 -14.42 2.73
N ALA A 255 -18.19 -13.54 3.74
CA ALA A 255 -18.89 -12.25 3.66
C ALA A 255 -18.37 -11.29 2.57
N ALA A 256 -17.12 -11.46 2.12
CA ALA A 256 -16.54 -10.67 1.04
C ALA A 256 -16.98 -11.13 -0.37
N ARG A 257 -17.59 -12.32 -0.50
CA ARG A 257 -18.00 -12.88 -1.79
C ARG A 257 -19.22 -12.18 -2.38
N GLN A 258 -19.14 -11.85 -3.67
CA GLN A 258 -20.18 -11.08 -4.37
C GLN A 258 -21.30 -11.94 -4.97
N ASP A 259 -21.15 -13.26 -4.97
CA ASP A 259 -22.05 -14.22 -5.61
C ASP A 259 -22.94 -14.97 -4.61
N LEU A 260 -22.92 -14.57 -3.33
CA LEU A 260 -23.70 -15.23 -2.29
C LEU A 260 -25.22 -15.07 -2.49
N PRO A 261 -26.01 -16.13 -2.22
CA PRO A 261 -27.46 -16.03 -2.16
C PRO A 261 -27.92 -15.05 -1.07
N ARG A 262 -29.04 -14.35 -1.30
CA ARG A 262 -29.62 -13.39 -0.36
C ARG A 262 -29.78 -13.95 1.07
N GLN A 263 -30.18 -15.22 1.20
CA GLN A 263 -30.35 -15.86 2.51
C GLN A 263 -29.04 -15.97 3.28
N ALA A 264 -27.93 -16.28 2.60
CA ALA A 264 -26.60 -16.33 3.20
C ALA A 264 -26.15 -14.92 3.64
N CYS A 265 -26.35 -13.90 2.80
CA CYS A 265 -26.07 -12.51 3.17
C CYS A 265 -26.89 -12.05 4.39
N ALA A 266 -28.18 -12.39 4.46
CA ALA A 266 -29.03 -12.06 5.61
C ALA A 266 -28.56 -12.74 6.90
N ARG A 267 -28.08 -13.99 6.79
CA ARG A 267 -27.47 -14.72 7.92
C ARG A 267 -26.19 -14.04 8.41
N LEU A 268 -25.30 -13.64 7.49
CA LEU A 268 -24.04 -12.94 7.81
C LEU A 268 -24.28 -11.51 8.35
N ALA A 269 -25.34 -10.83 7.90
CA ALA A 269 -25.73 -9.52 8.44
C ALA A 269 -26.17 -9.60 9.91
N SER A 270 -26.55 -10.79 10.38
CA SER A 270 -26.91 -11.05 11.77
C SER A 270 -25.81 -11.79 12.54
N ASP A 271 -24.59 -11.87 11.99
CA ASP A 271 -23.48 -12.58 12.62
C ASP A 271 -23.14 -11.97 13.99
N PRO A 272 -22.86 -12.77 15.04
CA PRO A 272 -22.44 -12.24 16.33
C PRO A 272 -21.16 -11.38 16.24
N ALA A 273 -20.23 -11.73 15.35
CA ALA A 273 -18.95 -11.04 15.19
C ALA A 273 -19.09 -9.78 14.33
N PRO A 274 -18.73 -8.58 14.84
CA PRO A 274 -18.79 -7.35 14.07
C PRO A 274 -17.85 -7.36 12.85
N GLY A 275 -16.75 -8.11 12.89
CA GLY A 275 -15.85 -8.26 11.74
C GLY A 275 -16.53 -8.86 10.51
N VAL A 276 -17.38 -9.88 10.70
CA VAL A 276 -18.15 -10.53 9.63
C VAL A 276 -19.18 -9.56 9.05
N ARG A 277 -19.95 -8.88 9.92
CA ARG A 277 -20.94 -7.87 9.51
C ARG A 277 -20.28 -6.69 8.79
N GLY A 278 -19.09 -6.30 9.24
CA GLY A 278 -18.27 -5.25 8.63
C GLY A 278 -17.74 -5.64 7.25
N GLY A 279 -17.27 -6.89 7.08
CA GLY A 279 -16.90 -7.43 5.78
C GLY A 279 -18.07 -7.44 4.80
N LEU A 280 -19.26 -7.84 5.27
CA LEU A 280 -20.47 -7.78 4.46
C LEU A 280 -20.87 -6.33 4.10
N ALA A 281 -20.65 -5.37 5.00
CA ALA A 281 -20.96 -3.96 4.76
C ALA A 281 -20.11 -3.32 3.65
N GLU A 282 -18.89 -3.84 3.40
CA GLU A 282 -18.02 -3.39 2.31
C GLU A 282 -18.36 -4.09 0.98
N ASN A 283 -19.13 -5.17 1.01
CA ASN A 283 -19.39 -6.01 -0.15
C ASN A 283 -20.34 -5.31 -1.14
N PRO A 284 -19.90 -4.99 -2.37
CA PRO A 284 -20.68 -4.22 -3.35
C PRO A 284 -21.94 -4.93 -3.88
N ALA A 285 -22.12 -6.21 -3.54
CA ALA A 285 -23.23 -7.04 -3.99
C ALA A 285 -24.43 -7.05 -3.01
N ILE A 286 -24.32 -6.45 -1.82
CA ILE A 286 -25.45 -6.40 -0.89
C ILE A 286 -26.58 -5.51 -1.43
N ASP A 287 -27.82 -5.89 -1.14
CA ASP A 287 -28.99 -5.14 -1.57
C ASP A 287 -29.35 -4.00 -0.60
N ASP A 288 -30.26 -3.12 -1.03
CA ASP A 288 -30.67 -1.95 -0.25
C ASP A 288 -31.23 -2.35 1.13
N ALA A 289 -31.91 -3.48 1.24
CA ALA A 289 -32.46 -3.94 2.52
C ALA A 289 -31.33 -4.22 3.52
N LEU A 290 -30.26 -4.88 3.09
CA LEU A 290 -29.08 -5.11 3.92
C LEU A 290 -28.31 -3.82 4.22
N ILE A 291 -28.18 -2.91 3.27
CA ILE A 291 -27.58 -1.59 3.51
C ILE A 291 -28.31 -0.85 4.63
N HIS A 292 -29.65 -0.82 4.59
CA HIS A 292 -30.44 -0.16 5.62
C HIS A 292 -30.31 -0.84 6.99
N ALA A 293 -30.27 -2.18 7.02
CA ALA A 293 -30.05 -2.94 8.25
C ALA A 293 -28.68 -2.64 8.86
N LEU A 294 -27.60 -2.70 8.07
CA LEU A 294 -26.23 -2.45 8.51
C LEU A 294 -25.98 -0.97 8.88
N ALA A 295 -26.74 -0.03 8.31
CA ALA A 295 -26.66 1.37 8.70
C ALA A 295 -27.12 1.62 10.15
N GLY A 296 -27.95 0.73 10.68
CA GLY A 296 -28.38 0.71 12.08
C GLY A 296 -27.52 -0.19 12.97
N ASP A 297 -26.40 -0.74 12.49
CA ASP A 297 -25.57 -1.66 13.27
C ASP A 297 -25.10 -1.01 14.57
N ARG A 298 -25.07 -1.80 15.65
CA ARG A 298 -24.59 -1.36 16.97
C ARG A 298 -23.11 -0.99 16.95
N ASP A 299 -22.32 -1.65 16.11
CA ASP A 299 -20.88 -1.46 16.04
C ASP A 299 -20.53 -0.26 15.13
N PRO A 300 -19.84 0.77 15.66
CA PRO A 300 -19.42 1.92 14.86
C PRO A 300 -18.51 1.58 13.68
N ASP A 301 -17.72 0.51 13.77
CA ASP A 301 -16.83 0.08 12.69
C ASP A 301 -17.65 -0.46 11.51
N VAL A 302 -18.68 -1.27 11.77
CA VAL A 302 -19.60 -1.75 10.71
C VAL A 302 -20.25 -0.58 9.99
N ARG A 303 -20.75 0.42 10.73
CA ARG A 303 -21.32 1.64 10.15
C ARG A 303 -20.30 2.44 9.34
N ARG A 304 -19.05 2.52 9.81
CA ARG A 304 -17.95 3.21 9.11
C ARG A 304 -17.63 2.51 7.79
N ARG A 305 -17.48 1.19 7.82
CA ARG A 305 -17.24 0.34 6.64
C ARG A 305 -18.37 0.46 5.62
N LEU A 306 -19.63 0.44 6.06
CA LEU A 306 -20.78 0.68 5.17
C LEU A 306 -20.73 2.05 4.48
N ALA A 307 -20.20 3.08 5.14
CA ALA A 307 -20.08 4.40 4.51
C ALA A 307 -19.09 4.42 3.34
N HIS A 308 -18.16 3.46 3.27
CA HIS A 308 -17.27 3.25 2.13
C HIS A 308 -17.92 2.43 1.00
N HIS A 309 -19.13 1.89 1.21
CA HIS A 309 -19.84 1.14 0.18
C HIS A 309 -20.19 2.03 -1.03
N PRO A 310 -19.84 1.65 -2.27
CA PRO A 310 -19.95 2.53 -3.43
C PRO A 310 -21.39 2.86 -3.83
N ARG A 311 -22.36 2.03 -3.44
CA ARG A 311 -23.78 2.20 -3.80
C ARG A 311 -24.68 2.55 -2.61
N VAL A 312 -24.11 2.95 -1.48
CA VAL A 312 -24.93 3.39 -0.33
C VAL A 312 -25.84 4.56 -0.74
N PRO A 313 -27.15 4.55 -0.40
CA PRO A 313 -28.03 5.69 -0.66
C PRO A 313 -27.53 6.96 0.05
N LEU A 314 -27.73 8.13 -0.57
CA LEU A 314 -27.17 9.40 -0.07
C LEU A 314 -27.77 9.83 1.28
N ASP A 315 -29.04 9.53 1.52
CA ASP A 315 -29.72 9.77 2.79
C ASP A 315 -29.14 8.89 3.91
N VAL A 316 -28.86 7.62 3.60
CA VAL A 316 -28.20 6.68 4.51
C VAL A 316 -26.78 7.15 4.79
N LEU A 317 -26.03 7.54 3.77
CA LEU A 317 -24.66 8.04 3.90
C LEU A 317 -24.59 9.31 4.77
N THR A 318 -25.54 10.22 4.57
CA THR A 318 -25.67 11.44 5.37
C THR A 318 -25.90 11.10 6.84
N ARG A 319 -26.76 10.12 7.15
CA ARG A 319 -26.96 9.62 8.52
C ARG A 319 -25.69 8.97 9.10
N LEU A 320 -24.97 8.18 8.30
CA LEU A 320 -23.71 7.55 8.71
C LEU A 320 -22.63 8.58 9.03
N ALA A 321 -22.52 9.65 8.24
CA ALA A 321 -21.56 10.73 8.47
C ALA A 321 -21.73 11.41 9.84
N ARG A 322 -22.93 11.39 10.42
CA ARG A 322 -23.19 11.90 11.77
C ARG A 322 -22.69 10.95 12.87
N THR A 323 -22.69 9.64 12.64
CA THR A 323 -22.59 8.61 13.70
C THR A 323 -21.36 7.71 13.62
N ALA A 324 -20.71 7.62 12.46
CA ALA A 324 -19.68 6.60 12.18
C ALA A 324 -18.24 7.13 12.21
N LYS A 325 -18.00 8.41 12.55
CA LYS A 325 -16.67 9.04 12.59
C LYS A 325 -15.79 8.68 11.38
N ILE A 326 -16.32 8.91 10.18
CA ILE A 326 -15.74 8.46 8.90
C ILE A 326 -14.34 9.09 8.63
N GLY A 327 -14.08 10.28 9.15
CA GLY A 327 -12.85 11.05 8.84
C GLY A 327 -13.03 11.96 7.62
N ASN A 328 -11.91 12.41 7.04
CA ASN A 328 -11.88 13.37 5.93
C ASN A 328 -11.50 12.71 4.59
N THR A 329 -12.00 11.49 4.36
CA THR A 329 -11.75 10.72 3.14
C THR A 329 -12.92 10.91 2.17
N LEU A 330 -12.60 11.18 0.90
CA LEU A 330 -13.60 11.21 -0.16
C LEU A 330 -14.22 9.81 -0.31
N LEU A 331 -15.51 9.70 0.01
CA LEU A 331 -16.22 8.42 -0.04
C LEU A 331 -16.55 8.03 -1.49
N PRO A 332 -16.44 6.74 -1.86
CA PRO A 332 -16.67 6.30 -3.25
C PRO A 332 -18.02 6.74 -3.81
N ARG A 333 -19.09 6.67 -3.00
CA ARG A 333 -20.43 7.12 -3.42
C ARG A 333 -20.51 8.62 -3.72
N ILE A 334 -19.76 9.45 -2.99
CA ILE A 334 -19.71 10.90 -3.21
C ILE A 334 -18.89 11.23 -4.45
N ALA A 335 -17.78 10.51 -4.66
CA ALA A 335 -16.98 10.65 -5.89
C ALA A 335 -17.80 10.33 -7.15
N ALA A 336 -18.76 9.42 -7.05
CA ALA A 336 -19.67 9.03 -8.14
C ALA A 336 -20.96 9.89 -8.23
N SER A 337 -21.13 10.93 -7.41
CA SER A 337 -22.36 11.74 -7.42
C SER A 337 -22.53 12.51 -8.73
N SER A 338 -23.78 12.59 -9.21
CA SER A 338 -24.11 13.43 -10.36
C SER A 338 -24.09 14.92 -9.99
N PRO A 339 -23.95 15.85 -10.96
CA PRO A 339 -24.00 17.29 -10.69
C PRO A 339 -25.28 17.73 -9.96
N ALA A 340 -26.42 17.11 -10.26
CA ALA A 340 -27.70 17.41 -9.60
C ALA A 340 -27.68 16.98 -8.12
N GLU A 341 -27.15 15.79 -7.82
CA GLU A 341 -26.99 15.32 -6.44
C GLU A 341 -26.02 16.20 -5.65
N VAL A 342 -24.93 16.66 -6.28
CA VAL A 342 -23.97 17.57 -5.65
C VAL A 342 -24.65 18.90 -5.28
N GLU A 343 -25.44 19.47 -6.19
CA GLU A 343 -26.19 20.71 -5.92
C GLU A 343 -27.22 20.53 -4.80
N GLU A 344 -27.93 19.40 -4.78
CA GLU A 344 -28.91 19.06 -3.74
C GLU A 344 -28.23 18.94 -2.37
N LEU A 345 -27.16 18.15 -2.28
CA LEU A 345 -26.40 17.95 -1.04
C LEU A 345 -25.77 19.25 -0.54
N ALA A 346 -25.27 20.11 -1.43
CA ALA A 346 -24.71 21.41 -1.06
C ALA A 346 -25.76 22.39 -0.52
N LYS A 347 -27.03 22.24 -0.91
CA LYS A 347 -28.17 23.03 -0.40
C LYS A 347 -28.85 22.40 0.82
N SER A 348 -28.45 21.19 1.20
CA SER A 348 -29.06 20.46 2.31
C SER A 348 -28.97 21.25 3.61
N PRO A 349 -30.04 21.28 4.44
CA PRO A 349 -29.97 21.87 5.77
C PRO A 349 -29.00 21.13 6.70
N ASP A 350 -28.68 19.86 6.39
CA ASP A 350 -27.76 19.05 7.18
C ASP A 350 -26.28 19.37 6.86
N PRO A 351 -25.49 19.86 7.83
CA PRO A 351 -24.05 20.08 7.65
C PRO A 351 -23.29 18.82 7.25
N ALA A 352 -23.75 17.63 7.64
CA ALA A 352 -23.11 16.38 7.25
C ALA A 352 -23.19 16.14 5.72
N ALA A 353 -24.33 16.44 5.10
CA ALA A 353 -24.50 16.34 3.65
C ALA A 353 -23.59 17.35 2.92
N ARG A 354 -23.55 18.60 3.39
CA ARG A 354 -22.68 19.65 2.83
C ARG A 354 -21.19 19.31 2.98
N MET A 355 -20.81 18.74 4.13
CA MET A 355 -19.44 18.30 4.41
C MET A 355 -19.01 17.16 3.48
N LEU A 356 -19.92 16.25 3.13
CA LEU A 356 -19.62 15.15 2.21
C LEU A 356 -19.20 15.71 0.84
N VAL A 357 -19.98 16.61 0.25
CA VAL A 357 -19.66 17.19 -1.07
C VAL A 357 -18.50 18.18 -1.04
N ALA A 358 -18.25 18.85 0.08
CA ALA A 358 -17.09 19.74 0.24
C ALA A 358 -15.73 19.03 0.04
N GLN A 359 -15.69 17.69 0.05
CA GLN A 359 -14.48 16.91 -0.20
C GLN A 359 -14.16 16.73 -1.69
N LEU A 360 -15.13 16.98 -2.58
CA LEU A 360 -14.90 16.96 -4.03
C LEU A 360 -13.93 18.07 -4.42
N ARG A 361 -13.04 17.83 -5.38
CA ARG A 361 -12.02 18.81 -5.84
C ARG A 361 -12.39 19.55 -7.12
N ASN A 362 -13.52 19.19 -7.71
CA ASN A 362 -14.04 19.67 -8.98
C ASN A 362 -15.43 20.33 -8.83
N LEU A 363 -15.70 20.95 -7.69
CA LEU A 363 -16.98 21.63 -7.47
C LEU A 363 -17.13 22.82 -8.43
N PRO A 364 -18.35 23.07 -8.96
CA PRO A 364 -18.67 24.33 -9.62
C PRO A 364 -18.37 25.54 -8.73
N PRO A 365 -17.87 26.67 -9.29
CA PRO A 365 -17.51 27.85 -8.51
C PRO A 365 -18.64 28.33 -7.58
N GLU A 366 -19.89 28.32 -8.05
CA GLU A 366 -21.05 28.77 -7.28
C GLU A 366 -21.30 27.91 -6.04
N ILE A 367 -21.07 26.60 -6.14
CA ILE A 367 -21.19 25.67 -5.00
C ILE A 367 -20.00 25.82 -4.06
N ARG A 368 -18.79 25.86 -4.61
CA ARG A 368 -17.55 26.06 -3.84
C ARG A 368 -17.64 27.34 -3.02
N ASP A 369 -18.03 28.45 -3.63
CA ASP A 369 -18.06 29.75 -2.99
C ASP A 369 -19.13 29.80 -1.90
N ARG A 370 -20.30 29.19 -2.13
CA ARG A 370 -21.33 29.01 -1.10
C ARG A 370 -20.82 28.21 0.11
N LEU A 371 -20.13 27.10 -0.14
CA LEU A 371 -19.58 26.25 0.93
C LEU A 371 -18.40 26.91 1.66
N ALA A 372 -17.70 27.87 1.03
CA ALA A 372 -16.64 28.62 1.68
C ALA A 372 -17.16 29.53 2.81
N ASP A 373 -18.39 29.99 2.67
CA ASP A 373 -19.12 30.77 3.66
C ASP A 373 -19.97 29.93 4.62
N ASP A 374 -19.80 28.61 4.63
CA ASP A 374 -20.60 27.72 5.48
C ASP A 374 -20.38 28.03 6.98
N PRO A 375 -21.48 28.10 7.77
CA PRO A 375 -21.39 28.33 9.22
C PRO A 375 -20.79 27.14 9.98
N ASP A 376 -20.75 25.93 9.40
CA ASP A 376 -20.16 24.76 10.05
C ASP A 376 -18.67 24.62 9.71
N ALA A 377 -17.83 24.72 10.75
CA ALA A 377 -16.39 24.60 10.61
C ALA A 377 -15.91 23.27 9.99
N LYS A 378 -16.67 22.17 10.10
CA LYS A 378 -16.33 20.88 9.48
C LYS A 378 -16.51 20.92 7.96
N VAL A 379 -17.55 21.61 7.48
CA VAL A 379 -17.77 21.83 6.04
C VAL A 379 -16.61 22.65 5.48
N VAL A 380 -16.31 23.79 6.10
CA VAL A 380 -15.22 24.67 5.68
C VAL A 380 -13.87 23.96 5.77
N LYS A 381 -13.62 23.18 6.83
CA LYS A 381 -12.39 22.38 6.97
C LYS A 381 -12.24 21.32 5.86
N ALA A 382 -13.34 20.72 5.41
CA ALA A 382 -13.33 19.75 4.32
C ALA A 382 -13.07 20.42 2.96
N LEU A 383 -13.67 21.60 2.75
CA LEU A 383 -13.50 22.42 1.56
C LEU A 383 -12.12 23.06 1.46
N ALA A 384 -11.50 23.44 2.58
CA ALA A 384 -10.30 24.26 2.60
C ALA A 384 -9.16 23.80 1.67
N PRO A 385 -8.90 22.50 1.41
CA PRO A 385 -7.89 22.08 0.43
C PRO A 385 -8.34 22.13 -1.05
N HIS A 386 -9.54 22.65 -1.37
CA HIS A 386 -10.10 22.70 -2.73
C HIS A 386 -9.43 23.81 -3.57
N PRO A 387 -9.02 23.53 -4.82
CA PRO A 387 -8.44 24.56 -5.70
C PRO A 387 -9.44 25.65 -6.11
N GLY A 388 -8.94 26.83 -6.45
CA GLY A 388 -9.71 27.98 -6.93
C GLY A 388 -10.41 28.80 -5.83
N LEU A 389 -10.18 28.50 -4.55
CA LEU A 389 -10.57 29.41 -3.47
C LEU A 389 -9.71 30.67 -3.51
N THR A 390 -10.35 31.83 -3.43
CA THR A 390 -9.66 33.13 -3.41
C THR A 390 -8.99 33.39 -2.06
N GLU A 391 -7.99 34.29 -2.03
CA GLU A 391 -7.36 34.73 -0.78
C GLU A 391 -8.39 35.26 0.23
N ALA A 392 -9.35 36.07 -0.23
CA ALA A 392 -10.39 36.64 0.62
C ALA A 392 -11.25 35.55 1.27
N GLN A 393 -11.61 34.50 0.52
CA GLN A 393 -12.34 33.37 1.07
C GLN A 393 -11.51 32.61 2.10
N LEU A 394 -10.25 32.28 1.79
CA LEU A 394 -9.38 31.56 2.73
C LEU A 394 -9.16 32.34 4.03
N ARG A 395 -8.99 33.66 3.95
CA ARG A 395 -8.91 34.55 5.13
C ARG A 395 -10.21 34.54 5.92
N ALA A 396 -11.35 34.72 5.26
CA ALA A 396 -12.66 34.67 5.91
C ALA A 396 -12.93 33.34 6.62
N MET A 397 -12.45 32.20 6.07
CA MET A 397 -12.51 30.90 6.74
C MET A 397 -11.73 30.92 8.07
N VAL A 398 -10.51 31.45 8.05
CA VAL A 398 -9.64 31.55 9.24
C VAL A 398 -10.23 32.52 10.26
N ASP A 399 -10.71 33.68 9.85
CA ASP A 399 -11.31 34.67 10.74
C ASP A 399 -12.54 34.11 11.45
N ARG A 400 -13.38 33.36 10.72
CA ARG A 400 -14.63 32.80 11.24
C ARG A 400 -14.42 31.58 12.13
N HIS A 401 -13.51 30.67 11.76
CA HIS A 401 -13.38 29.35 12.37
C HIS A 401 -12.06 29.11 13.13
N GLY A 402 -11.12 30.04 13.01
CA GLY A 402 -9.83 30.06 13.69
C GLY A 402 -9.05 28.75 13.52
N VAL A 403 -8.49 28.26 14.63
CA VAL A 403 -7.64 27.07 14.69
C VAL A 403 -8.28 25.78 14.14
N ARG A 404 -9.61 25.74 14.00
CA ARG A 404 -10.32 24.56 13.49
C ARG A 404 -10.02 24.29 12.01
N VAL A 405 -9.67 25.32 11.25
CA VAL A 405 -9.46 25.24 9.79
C VAL A 405 -8.02 25.52 9.36
N LEU A 406 -7.20 26.21 10.17
CA LEU A 406 -5.84 26.67 9.82
C LEU A 406 -4.99 25.62 9.07
N ALA A 407 -4.85 24.43 9.66
CA ALA A 407 -4.01 23.39 9.06
C ALA A 407 -4.53 22.92 7.70
N LYS A 408 -5.85 22.98 7.44
CA LYS A 408 -6.42 22.62 6.14
C LYS A 408 -6.41 23.76 5.14
N VAL A 409 -6.45 25.00 5.60
CA VAL A 409 -6.19 26.18 4.76
C VAL A 409 -4.74 26.16 4.25
N ALA A 410 -3.77 25.80 5.09
CA ALA A 410 -2.38 25.65 4.68
C ALA A 410 -2.14 24.57 3.61
N THR A 411 -3.04 23.59 3.49
CA THR A 411 -2.98 22.56 2.42
C THR A 411 -3.64 23.00 1.11
N ASN A 412 -4.24 24.19 1.05
CA ASN A 412 -4.87 24.68 -0.16
C ASN A 412 -3.81 25.00 -1.23
N PRO A 413 -3.84 24.41 -2.44
CA PRO A 413 -2.80 24.59 -3.45
C PRO A 413 -2.68 26.03 -4.00
N ASP A 414 -3.69 26.86 -3.75
CA ASP A 414 -3.80 28.26 -4.19
C ASP A 414 -3.72 29.24 -3.00
N ALA A 415 -3.35 28.76 -1.80
CA ALA A 415 -3.06 29.63 -0.67
C ALA A 415 -1.90 30.58 -1.04
N PRO A 416 -2.11 31.90 -1.01
CA PRO A 416 -1.09 32.85 -1.43
C PRO A 416 0.05 32.90 -0.42
N PRO A 417 1.27 33.25 -0.86
CA PRO A 417 2.46 33.28 -0.01
C PRO A 417 2.28 34.14 1.26
N ALA A 418 1.63 35.30 1.14
CA ALA A 418 1.35 36.19 2.26
C ALA A 418 0.43 35.57 3.32
N LEU A 419 -0.55 34.75 2.90
CA LEU A 419 -1.41 34.02 3.82
C LEU A 419 -0.61 32.93 4.56
N LEU A 420 0.19 32.13 3.85
CA LEU A 420 0.99 31.07 4.48
C LEU A 420 1.92 31.60 5.57
N GLU A 421 2.53 32.76 5.32
CA GLU A 421 3.33 33.51 6.28
C GLU A 421 2.56 33.95 7.53
N GLU A 422 1.31 34.32 7.37
CA GLU A 422 0.43 34.65 8.49
C GLU A 422 0.02 33.41 9.27
N LEU A 423 -0.30 32.31 8.59
CA LEU A 423 -0.71 31.05 9.21
C LEU A 423 0.36 30.51 10.18
N VAL A 424 1.64 30.57 9.81
CA VAL A 424 2.74 30.11 10.69
C VAL A 424 2.96 31.04 11.90
N ARG A 425 2.54 32.30 11.82
CA ARG A 425 2.62 33.28 12.92
C ARG A 425 1.34 33.34 13.76
N HIS A 426 0.28 32.65 13.35
CA HIS A 426 -1.02 32.67 14.01
C HIS A 426 -0.93 32.28 15.50
N LYS A 427 -1.73 32.96 16.34
CA LYS A 427 -1.87 32.68 17.77
C LYS A 427 -3.31 32.28 18.13
N PRO A 428 -3.52 31.16 18.85
CA PRO A 428 -2.51 30.24 19.36
C PRO A 428 -1.86 29.40 18.25
N THR A 429 -0.64 28.92 18.51
CA THR A 429 0.19 28.18 17.55
C THR A 429 -0.37 26.77 17.33
N VAL A 430 -0.48 26.36 16.06
CA VAL A 430 -0.93 25.02 15.66
C VAL A 430 0.22 24.32 14.93
N GLN A 431 0.93 23.40 15.60
CA GLN A 431 2.13 22.74 15.06
C GLN A 431 1.93 22.09 13.69
N LYS A 432 0.72 21.56 13.43
CA LYS A 432 0.39 20.95 12.12
C LYS A 432 0.56 21.94 10.97
N VAL A 433 0.33 23.24 11.18
CA VAL A 433 0.46 24.27 10.15
C VAL A 433 1.90 24.33 9.62
N PHE A 434 2.93 24.25 10.47
CA PHE A 434 4.32 24.30 10.02
C PHE A 434 4.64 23.20 9.01
N ARG A 435 4.15 21.97 9.25
CA ARG A 435 4.36 20.86 8.31
C ARG A 435 3.62 21.06 7.00
N GLU A 436 2.38 21.54 7.04
CA GLU A 436 1.63 21.77 5.80
C GLU A 436 2.21 22.92 4.98
N VAL A 437 2.65 24.00 5.63
CA VAL A 437 3.31 25.13 4.96
C VAL A 437 4.68 24.70 4.41
N ALA A 438 5.48 23.93 5.14
CA ALA A 438 6.77 23.45 4.65
C ALA A 438 6.67 22.57 3.39
N ARG A 439 5.54 21.87 3.20
CA ARG A 439 5.25 21.09 1.97
C ARG A 439 4.65 21.92 0.85
N HIS A 440 4.22 23.15 1.13
CA HIS A 440 3.41 23.92 0.21
C HIS A 440 4.28 24.62 -0.83
N ARG A 441 4.05 24.34 -2.12
CA ARG A 441 4.81 24.93 -3.26
C ARG A 441 4.95 26.46 -3.23
N GLY A 442 3.96 27.15 -2.68
CA GLY A 442 3.91 28.61 -2.55
C GLY A 442 4.52 29.17 -1.27
N ALA A 443 5.16 28.34 -0.43
CA ALA A 443 5.79 28.80 0.80
C ALA A 443 6.96 29.75 0.52
N THR A 444 7.02 30.85 1.26
CA THR A 444 8.12 31.82 1.17
C THR A 444 9.31 31.39 2.01
N ALA A 445 10.49 31.94 1.69
CA ALA A 445 11.66 31.86 2.55
C ALA A 445 11.33 32.25 4.02
N SER A 446 10.57 33.33 4.23
CA SER A 446 10.21 33.78 5.58
C SER A 446 9.34 32.76 6.32
N ALA A 447 8.36 32.15 5.64
CA ALA A 447 7.52 31.11 6.24
C ALA A 447 8.33 29.87 6.58
N LEU A 448 9.24 29.45 5.69
CA LEU A 448 10.10 28.27 5.87
C LEU A 448 11.07 28.46 7.04
N LEU A 449 11.65 29.65 7.20
CA LEU A 449 12.51 29.96 8.35
C LEU A 449 11.78 29.76 9.69
N VAL A 450 10.49 30.11 9.75
CA VAL A 450 9.67 29.81 10.94
C VAL A 450 9.43 28.31 11.10
N CYS A 451 9.22 27.59 9.99
CA CYS A 451 9.01 26.14 10.01
C CYS A 451 10.23 25.35 10.49
N LEU A 452 11.46 25.85 10.28
CA LEU A 452 12.69 25.22 10.79
C LEU A 452 12.73 25.11 12.32
N ALA A 453 11.97 25.94 13.04
CA ALA A 453 11.86 25.85 14.50
C ALA A 453 11.03 24.63 14.96
N ASP A 454 10.16 24.09 14.11
CA ASP A 454 9.36 22.90 14.43
C ASP A 454 10.11 21.63 14.04
N LYS A 455 10.29 20.71 15.00
CA LYS A 455 11.06 19.48 14.80
C LYS A 455 10.56 18.64 13.61
N GLN A 456 9.24 18.58 13.39
CA GLN A 456 8.68 17.73 12.34
C GLN A 456 8.60 18.44 10.98
N ALA A 457 8.56 19.77 10.97
CA ALA A 457 8.57 20.56 9.73
C ALA A 457 9.98 20.86 9.22
N ARG A 458 11.00 20.84 10.11
CA ARG A 458 12.39 21.16 9.78
C ARG A 458 12.97 20.37 8.60
N PRO A 459 12.94 19.02 8.54
CA PRO A 459 13.51 18.29 7.40
C PRO A 459 12.76 18.58 6.10
N ILE A 460 11.45 18.78 6.17
CA ILE A 460 10.63 19.13 4.99
C ILE A 460 11.02 20.52 4.47
N ALA A 461 11.17 21.50 5.38
CA ALA A 461 11.56 22.86 5.02
C ALA A 461 13.00 22.91 4.48
N ALA A 462 13.89 22.07 5.01
CA ALA A 462 15.29 21.95 4.57
C ALA A 462 15.43 21.52 3.11
N GLY A 463 14.52 20.66 2.61
CA GLY A 463 14.47 20.25 1.20
C GLY A 463 13.66 21.17 0.28
N HIS A 464 13.07 22.25 0.80
CA HIS A 464 12.18 23.09 -0.01
C HIS A 464 12.97 24.05 -0.94
N PRO A 465 12.61 24.16 -2.25
CA PRO A 465 13.36 25.00 -3.21
C PRO A 465 13.36 26.50 -2.93
N ALA A 466 12.47 26.98 -2.07
CA ALA A 466 12.37 28.40 -1.70
C ALA A 466 13.20 28.76 -0.45
N LEU A 467 13.91 27.78 0.15
CA LEU A 467 14.78 28.04 1.28
C LEU A 467 16.05 28.78 0.80
N PRO A 468 16.50 29.86 1.47
CA PRO A 468 17.69 30.61 1.05
C PRO A 468 18.96 29.73 1.03
N PRO A 469 19.79 29.80 -0.03
CA PRO A 469 21.00 28.99 -0.14
C PRO A 469 21.96 29.06 1.08
N PRO A 470 22.21 30.24 1.71
CA PRO A 470 23.06 30.29 2.90
C PRO A 470 22.53 29.43 4.05
N VAL A 471 21.20 29.38 4.21
CA VAL A 471 20.54 28.59 5.25
C VAL A 471 20.65 27.09 4.93
N ILE A 472 20.50 26.70 3.66
CA ILE A 472 20.70 25.32 3.24
C ILE A 472 22.13 24.85 3.60
N VAL A 473 23.14 25.69 3.33
CA VAL A 473 24.54 25.39 3.67
C VAL A 473 24.75 25.24 5.18
N GLU A 474 24.12 26.09 5.99
CA GLU A 474 24.16 25.95 7.46
C GLU A 474 23.52 24.62 7.93
N LEU A 475 22.43 24.19 7.29
CA LEU A 475 21.71 22.96 7.64
C LEU A 475 22.49 21.68 7.29
N LEU A 476 23.52 21.74 6.44
CA LEU A 476 24.42 20.60 6.21
C LEU A 476 25.22 20.20 7.48
N ALA A 477 25.28 21.08 8.47
CA ALA A 477 25.89 20.84 9.78
C ALA A 477 24.84 20.63 10.89
N ASP A 478 23.56 20.43 10.58
CA ASP A 478 22.52 20.15 11.58
C ASP A 478 22.78 18.81 12.30
N ALA A 479 22.35 18.72 13.56
CA ALA A 479 22.49 17.51 14.36
C ALA A 479 21.48 16.42 13.96
N ASP A 480 20.37 16.80 13.33
CA ASP A 480 19.37 15.87 12.80
C ASP A 480 19.76 15.42 11.39
N TRP A 481 20.07 14.15 11.24
CA TRP A 481 20.50 13.58 9.96
C TRP A 481 19.45 13.74 8.84
N GLN A 482 18.15 13.73 9.18
CA GLN A 482 17.07 13.91 8.19
C GLN A 482 17.09 15.31 7.59
N VAL A 483 17.55 16.29 8.36
CA VAL A 483 17.69 17.68 7.93
C VAL A 483 18.90 17.83 7.03
N VAL A 484 20.01 17.21 7.40
CA VAL A 484 21.25 17.20 6.61
C VAL A 484 21.01 16.58 5.23
N GLU A 485 20.36 15.42 5.18
CA GLU A 485 20.03 14.71 3.94
C GLU A 485 19.09 15.53 3.05
N ALA A 486 18.01 16.07 3.63
CA ALA A 486 17.07 16.92 2.91
C ALA A 486 17.72 18.22 2.39
N ALA A 487 18.63 18.83 3.16
CA ALA A 487 19.39 20.00 2.73
C ALA A 487 20.36 19.66 1.59
N ALA A 488 21.02 18.50 1.64
CA ALA A 488 21.89 18.01 0.57
C ALA A 488 21.11 17.71 -0.72
N ALA A 489 19.90 17.17 -0.60
CA ALA A 489 18.98 16.93 -1.72
C ALA A 489 18.27 18.20 -2.23
N ASN A 490 18.46 19.36 -1.58
CA ASN A 490 17.74 20.58 -1.95
C ASN A 490 18.21 21.11 -3.33
N PRO A 491 17.29 21.32 -4.30
CA PRO A 491 17.66 21.77 -5.64
C PRO A 491 18.23 23.20 -5.69
N SER A 492 18.13 23.97 -4.60
CA SER A 492 18.70 25.32 -4.48
C SER A 492 20.05 25.36 -3.76
N LEU A 493 20.63 24.20 -3.42
CA LEU A 493 22.00 24.14 -2.90
C LEU A 493 22.98 24.61 -4.00
N PRO A 494 23.92 25.53 -3.70
CA PRO A 494 24.85 26.03 -4.71
C PRO A 494 25.74 24.90 -5.27
N PRO A 495 25.88 24.75 -6.61
CA PRO A 495 26.69 23.69 -7.21
C PRO A 495 28.16 23.68 -6.76
N ALA A 496 28.73 24.85 -6.44
CA ALA A 496 30.10 24.94 -5.93
C ALA A 496 30.26 24.20 -4.58
N VAL A 497 29.30 24.36 -3.67
CA VAL A 497 29.32 23.67 -2.36
C VAL A 497 29.18 22.17 -2.55
N LEU A 498 28.33 21.76 -3.50
CA LEU A 498 28.15 20.36 -3.85
C LEU A 498 29.46 19.75 -4.39
N SER A 499 30.09 20.42 -5.36
CA SER A 499 31.37 19.99 -5.95
C SER A 499 32.48 19.92 -4.91
N ASP A 500 32.60 20.92 -4.03
CA ASP A 500 33.62 20.94 -2.99
C ASP A 500 33.45 19.75 -2.03
N LEU A 501 32.22 19.45 -1.62
CA LEU A 501 31.94 18.36 -0.68
C LEU A 501 32.14 16.96 -1.29
N VAL A 502 31.88 16.79 -2.59
CA VAL A 502 32.14 15.53 -3.31
C VAL A 502 33.63 15.38 -3.67
N CYS A 503 34.36 16.48 -3.93
CA CYS A 503 35.79 16.45 -4.28
C CYS A 503 36.74 16.33 -3.09
N LEU A 504 36.27 16.55 -1.87
CA LEU A 504 37.04 16.36 -0.64
C LEU A 504 37.15 14.87 -0.23
N GLN A 505 36.64 13.96 -1.05
CA GLN A 505 36.76 12.50 -0.96
C GLN A 505 37.48 11.96 -2.20
#